data_AF-A0A7Y5L9Y9-F1
#
_entry.id   AF-A0A7Y5L9Y9-F1
#
_cell.length_a   1.000
_cell.length_b   1.000
_cell.length_c   1.000
_cell.angle_alpha   90.00
_cell.angle_beta   90.00
_cell.angle_gamma   90.00
#
_symmetry.space_group_name_H-M   'P 1'
#
loop_
_entity.id
_entity.type
_entity.pdbx_description
1 polymer ?
#
loop_
_entity_poly.entity_id
_entity_poly.type
_entity_poly.pdbx_seq_one_letter_code
_entity_poly.pdbx_strand_id
1 'polypeptide(L)'
;MVSNLSFPGTQDSEREVELYNKYLGATACANFWQSLFDDFNDLRKYLLCKNLCEILLPFRQAGLDELKLGLRFPLSADAESAAYGVSFWIQMSLELARSSSFTPIYFWNLPGPGRKAFLFLFFRPPSAKSFVQLLRPEIASDGICELDEEGRDKIILAEQVLPSLYRGLLQRPALTLKEFLQRL
;
A
#
# COMPACT_ATOMS: atom_id res chain seq x y z
N MET A 1 -11.71 10.52 -30.77
CA MET A 1 -11.76 11.89 -30.23
C MET A 1 -10.82 11.88 -29.02
N VAL A 2 -9.59 12.37 -29.18
CA VAL A 2 -8.61 12.40 -28.07
C VAL A 2 -8.96 13.61 -27.23
N SER A 3 -9.54 13.39 -26.07
CA SER A 3 -9.74 14.43 -25.05
C SER A 3 -8.37 15.02 -24.70
N ASN A 4 -8.22 16.34 -24.83
CA ASN A 4 -7.04 17.05 -24.32
C ASN A 4 -6.90 16.72 -22.83
N LEU A 5 -5.94 15.85 -22.50
CA LEU A 5 -5.52 15.63 -21.13
C LEU A 5 -4.75 16.87 -20.70
N SER A 6 -5.44 17.79 -20.03
CA SER A 6 -4.78 18.89 -19.32
C SER A 6 -3.94 18.29 -18.20
N PHE A 7 -2.65 18.61 -18.17
CA PHE A 7 -1.81 18.29 -17.02
C PHE A 7 -2.31 19.09 -15.82
N PRO A 8 -2.45 18.46 -14.63
CA PRO A 8 -2.88 19.16 -13.43
C PRO A 8 -1.93 20.33 -13.12
N GLY A 9 -2.49 21.49 -12.78
CA GLY A 9 -1.73 22.66 -12.36
C GLY A 9 -1.21 22.52 -10.94
N THR A 10 -0.34 23.43 -10.50
CA THR A 10 0.17 23.44 -9.11
C THR A 10 -0.95 23.64 -8.07
N GLN A 11 -1.98 24.43 -8.38
CA GLN A 11 -3.16 24.60 -7.52
C GLN A 11 -3.99 23.33 -7.37
N ASP A 12 -4.06 22.51 -8.43
CA ASP A 12 -4.71 21.20 -8.35
C ASP A 12 -3.93 20.29 -7.40
N SER A 13 -2.59 20.36 -7.41
CA SER A 13 -1.77 19.56 -6.49
C SER A 13 -1.91 19.96 -5.02
N GLU A 14 -2.01 21.25 -4.69
CA GLU A 14 -2.23 21.71 -3.30
C GLU A 14 -3.57 21.23 -2.76
N ARG A 15 -4.63 21.35 -3.58
CA ARG A 15 -5.96 20.86 -3.22
C ARG A 15 -5.98 19.35 -2.98
N GLU A 16 -5.35 18.55 -3.85
CA GLU A 16 -5.30 17.10 -3.66
C GLU A 16 -4.52 16.72 -2.38
N VAL A 17 -3.47 17.46 -2.04
CA VAL A 17 -2.75 17.30 -0.77
C VAL A 17 -3.64 17.62 0.44
N GLU A 18 -4.44 18.68 0.38
CA GLU A 18 -5.40 19.01 1.44
C GLU A 18 -6.47 17.91 1.60
N LEU A 19 -7.02 17.43 0.49
CA LEU A 19 -8.02 16.36 0.48
C LEU A 19 -7.46 15.06 1.04
N TYR A 20 -6.24 14.68 0.65
CA TYR A 20 -5.56 13.51 1.20
C TYR A 20 -5.28 13.66 2.70
N ASN A 21 -4.82 14.83 3.15
CA ASN A 21 -4.61 15.10 4.58
C ASN A 21 -5.92 15.03 5.39
N LYS A 22 -7.03 15.51 4.81
CA LYS A 22 -8.36 15.39 5.39
C LYS A 22 -8.79 13.92 5.47
N TYR A 23 -8.58 13.14 4.41
CA TYR A 23 -8.81 11.70 4.40
C TYR A 23 -8.03 10.99 5.52
N LEU A 24 -6.73 11.26 5.66
CA LEU A 24 -5.90 10.66 6.70
C LEU A 24 -6.38 11.02 8.12
N GLY A 25 -6.79 12.27 8.33
CA GLY A 25 -7.26 12.76 9.63
C GLY A 25 -8.67 12.30 10.00
N ALA A 26 -9.51 11.95 9.03
CA ALA A 26 -10.89 11.52 9.25
C ALA A 26 -11.07 9.99 9.23
N THR A 27 -10.16 9.26 8.59
CA THR A 27 -10.29 7.81 8.42
C THR A 27 -9.70 7.06 9.61
N ALA A 28 -10.55 6.36 10.36
CA ALA A 28 -10.12 5.45 11.40
C ALA A 28 -9.48 4.17 10.81
N CYS A 29 -8.46 3.62 11.48
CA CYS A 29 -7.83 2.36 11.09
C CYS A 29 -8.86 1.24 10.95
N ALA A 30 -9.87 1.16 11.81
CA ALA A 30 -10.96 0.20 11.69
C ALA A 30 -11.63 0.23 10.31
N ASN A 31 -12.03 1.43 9.88
CA ASN A 31 -12.71 1.62 8.60
C ASN A 31 -11.78 1.29 7.42
N PHE A 32 -10.51 1.68 7.51
CA PHE A 32 -9.53 1.38 6.48
C PHE A 32 -9.33 -0.13 6.31
N TRP A 33 -9.01 -0.86 7.37
CA TRP A 33 -8.79 -2.31 7.30
C TRP A 33 -10.06 -3.06 6.91
N GLN A 34 -11.22 -2.64 7.41
CA GLN A 34 -12.52 -3.17 6.99
C GLN A 34 -12.77 -2.96 5.50
N SER A 35 -12.38 -1.81 4.93
CA SER A 35 -12.55 -1.56 3.49
C SER A 35 -11.69 -2.48 2.60
N LEU A 36 -10.62 -3.06 3.13
CA LEU A 36 -9.71 -3.95 2.39
C LEU A 36 -10.08 -5.42 2.56
N PHE A 37 -10.53 -5.81 3.75
CA PHE A 37 -10.67 -7.21 4.15
C PHE A 37 -12.05 -7.58 4.69
N ASP A 38 -13.01 -6.66 4.65
CA ASP A 38 -14.37 -6.77 5.18
C ASP A 38 -14.47 -6.94 6.71
N ASP A 39 -13.34 -7.07 7.41
CA ASP A 39 -13.24 -7.15 8.87
C ASP A 39 -11.94 -6.49 9.37
N PHE A 40 -12.06 -5.65 10.41
CA PHE A 40 -10.90 -5.08 11.11
C PHE A 40 -10.04 -6.16 11.79
N ASN A 41 -10.62 -7.26 12.25
CA ASN A 41 -9.89 -8.33 12.93
C ASN A 41 -9.28 -9.35 11.96
N ASP A 42 -9.42 -9.15 10.65
CA ASP A 42 -8.84 -10.06 9.65
C ASP A 42 -7.31 -10.14 9.81
N LEU A 43 -6.79 -11.37 9.89
CA LEU A 43 -5.37 -11.62 10.11
C LEU A 43 -4.49 -11.14 8.94
N ARG A 44 -5.05 -10.91 7.75
CA ARG A 44 -4.32 -10.40 6.58
C ARG A 44 -3.69 -9.04 6.82
N LYS A 45 -4.24 -8.21 7.72
CA LYS A 45 -3.59 -6.94 8.10
C LYS A 45 -2.21 -7.15 8.73
N TYR A 46 -2.07 -8.19 9.56
CA TYR A 46 -0.80 -8.52 10.20
C TYR A 46 0.17 -9.13 9.18
N LEU A 47 -0.32 -10.02 8.31
CA LEU A 47 0.49 -10.62 7.25
C LEU A 47 1.09 -9.55 6.32
N LEU A 48 0.23 -8.65 5.84
CA LEU A 48 0.62 -7.52 5.00
C LEU A 48 1.70 -6.67 5.67
N CYS A 49 1.46 -6.21 6.90
CA CYS A 49 2.43 -5.37 7.59
C CYS A 49 3.73 -6.11 7.94
N LYS A 50 3.65 -7.41 8.25
CA LYS A 50 4.82 -8.27 8.51
C LYS A 50 5.68 -8.36 7.25
N ASN A 51 5.07 -8.71 6.12
CA ASN A 51 5.78 -8.82 4.84
C ASN A 51 6.38 -7.46 4.44
N LEU A 52 5.62 -6.38 4.61
CA LEU A 52 6.10 -5.03 4.32
C LEU A 52 7.29 -4.63 5.20
N CYS A 53 7.26 -4.94 6.51
CA CYS A 53 8.36 -4.65 7.43
C CYS A 53 9.60 -5.46 7.09
N GLU A 54 9.46 -6.77 6.85
CA GLU A 54 10.59 -7.63 6.49
C GLU A 54 11.26 -7.18 5.19
N ILE A 55 10.47 -6.69 4.23
CA ILE A 55 11.00 -6.21 2.96
C ILE A 55 11.64 -4.84 3.11
N LEU A 56 10.99 -3.86 3.76
CA LEU A 56 11.42 -2.46 3.70
C LEU A 56 12.37 -2.03 4.82
N LEU A 57 12.29 -2.63 6.02
CA LEU A 57 13.17 -2.23 7.13
C LEU A 57 14.67 -2.42 6.83
N PRO A 58 15.12 -3.48 6.13
CA PRO A 58 16.51 -3.63 5.74
C PRO A 58 17.04 -2.48 4.86
N PHE A 59 16.18 -1.85 4.06
CA PHE A 59 16.57 -0.78 3.12
C PHE A 59 16.66 0.61 3.75
N ARG A 60 16.39 0.75 5.06
CA ARG A 60 16.63 2.01 5.80
C ARG A 60 18.07 2.53 5.70
N GLN A 61 19.03 1.65 5.38
CA GLN A 61 20.46 2.00 5.27
C GLN A 61 21.07 1.67 3.90
N ALA A 62 20.47 0.75 3.12
CA ALA A 62 21.03 0.24 1.87
C ALA A 62 20.55 0.97 0.60
N GLY A 63 19.47 1.77 0.69
CA GLY A 63 18.87 2.45 -0.45
C GLY A 63 17.81 1.60 -1.15
N LEU A 64 16.66 2.21 -1.47
CA LEU A 64 15.50 1.50 -2.02
C LEU A 64 15.69 0.99 -3.46
N ASP A 65 16.63 1.55 -4.22
CA ASP A 65 16.91 1.18 -5.61
C ASP A 65 17.51 -0.23 -5.76
N GLU A 66 18.07 -0.77 -4.68
CA GLU A 66 18.54 -2.16 -4.61
C GLU A 66 17.40 -3.17 -4.54
N LEU A 67 16.19 -2.76 -4.14
CA LEU A 67 15.03 -3.62 -4.02
C LEU A 67 14.49 -4.01 -5.41
N LYS A 68 14.82 -5.24 -5.85
CA LYS A 68 14.39 -5.81 -7.14
C LYS A 68 12.95 -6.32 -7.16
N LEU A 69 12.35 -6.48 -5.99
CA LEU A 69 11.03 -7.05 -5.79
C LEU A 69 9.98 -5.93 -5.91
N GLY A 70 8.95 -6.16 -6.72
CA GLY A 70 7.75 -5.31 -6.69
C GLY A 70 6.85 -5.67 -5.51
N LEU A 71 6.07 -4.72 -5.02
CA LEU A 71 5.10 -4.93 -3.94
C LEU A 71 3.69 -4.76 -4.49
N ARG A 72 2.79 -5.69 -4.15
CA ARG A 72 1.37 -5.54 -4.45
C ARG A 72 0.58 -5.31 -3.16
N PHE A 73 -0.16 -4.21 -3.12
CA PHE A 73 -1.04 -3.85 -2.02
C PHE A 73 -2.52 -4.02 -2.44
N PRO A 74 -3.38 -4.52 -1.56
CA PRO A 74 -4.82 -4.45 -1.77
C PRO A 74 -5.31 -2.99 -1.70
N LEU A 75 -6.30 -2.67 -2.52
CA LEU A 75 -7.02 -1.39 -2.46
C LEU A 75 -8.50 -1.64 -2.15
N SER A 76 -9.17 -0.60 -1.63
CA SER A 76 -10.61 -0.63 -1.36
C SER A 76 -11.41 -0.90 -2.64
N ALA A 77 -12.58 -1.55 -2.47
CA ALA A 77 -13.56 -1.70 -3.53
C ALA A 77 -14.28 -0.38 -3.88
N ASP A 78 -14.19 0.62 -3.00
CA ASP A 78 -14.68 1.98 -3.24
C ASP A 78 -13.62 2.81 -4.00
N ALA A 79 -13.99 3.44 -5.10
CA ALA A 79 -13.05 4.10 -6.01
C ALA A 79 -12.36 5.33 -5.39
N GLU A 80 -13.10 6.12 -4.60
CA GLU A 80 -12.53 7.30 -3.92
C GLU A 80 -11.55 6.86 -2.83
N SER A 81 -11.96 5.90 -2.00
CA SER A 81 -11.10 5.31 -0.98
C SER A 81 -9.87 4.60 -1.58
N ALA A 82 -10.00 3.98 -2.76
CA ALA A 82 -8.90 3.35 -3.47
C ALA A 82 -7.83 4.36 -3.88
N ALA A 83 -8.22 5.53 -4.40
CA ALA A 83 -7.29 6.58 -4.80
C ALA A 83 -6.46 7.10 -3.59
N TYR A 84 -7.10 7.39 -2.46
CA TYR A 84 -6.36 7.76 -1.25
C TYR A 84 -5.57 6.60 -0.64
N GLY A 85 -6.06 5.37 -0.79
CA GLY A 85 -5.34 4.16 -0.41
C GLY A 85 -4.01 4.00 -1.15
N VAL A 86 -3.95 4.36 -2.44
CA VAL A 86 -2.70 4.40 -3.21
C VAL A 86 -1.68 5.33 -2.56
N SER A 87 -2.09 6.58 -2.27
CA SER A 87 -1.24 7.57 -1.63
C SER A 87 -0.78 7.12 -0.23
N PHE A 88 -1.69 6.51 0.54
CA PHE A 88 -1.38 5.96 1.86
C PHE A 88 -0.30 4.87 1.80
N TRP A 89 -0.43 3.91 0.88
CA TRP A 89 0.55 2.83 0.75
C TRP A 89 1.92 3.30 0.29
N ILE A 90 1.96 4.27 -0.64
CA ILE A 90 3.20 4.90 -1.07
C ILE A 90 3.87 5.59 0.12
N GLN A 91 3.13 6.44 0.84
CA GLN A 91 3.65 7.15 2.00
C GLN A 91 4.15 6.20 3.08
N MET A 92 3.34 5.21 3.47
CA MET A 92 3.72 4.19 4.47
C MET A 92 5.00 3.46 4.08
N SER A 93 5.16 3.11 2.80
CA SER A 93 6.36 2.42 2.31
C SER A 93 7.61 3.30 2.41
N LEU A 94 7.49 4.58 2.02
CA LEU A 94 8.61 5.53 2.10
C LEU A 94 8.99 5.86 3.54
N GLU A 95 8.02 6.00 4.44
CA GLU A 95 8.26 6.21 5.89
C GLU A 95 8.95 4.99 6.52
N LEU A 96 8.48 3.77 6.22
CA LEU A 96 9.10 2.54 6.72
C LEU A 96 10.56 2.41 6.25
N ALA A 97 10.84 2.78 5.01
CA ALA A 97 12.19 2.77 4.43
C ALA A 97 13.02 4.02 4.77
N ARG A 98 12.47 5.00 5.52
CA ARG A 98 13.10 6.29 5.83
C ARG A 98 13.65 7.01 4.59
N SER A 99 12.90 6.94 3.50
CA SER A 99 13.33 7.38 2.17
C SER A 99 12.33 8.36 1.56
N SER A 100 11.99 9.43 2.28
CA SER A 100 10.94 10.39 1.90
C SER A 100 11.19 11.13 0.58
N SER A 101 12.44 11.18 0.10
CA SER A 101 12.80 11.80 -1.18
C SER A 101 12.78 10.82 -2.37
N PHE A 102 12.47 9.54 -2.13
CA PHE A 102 12.48 8.54 -3.19
C PHE A 102 11.17 8.58 -3.99
N THR A 103 11.27 8.54 -5.32
CA THR A 103 10.11 8.52 -6.22
C THR A 103 9.90 7.10 -6.76
N PRO A 104 8.95 6.32 -6.23
CA PRO A 104 8.67 4.99 -6.73
C PRO A 104 7.93 5.03 -8.06
N ILE A 105 8.03 3.94 -8.81
CA ILE A 105 7.21 3.68 -9.97
C ILE A 105 6.00 2.88 -9.49
N TYR A 106 4.80 3.33 -9.83
CA TYR A 106 3.59 2.68 -9.39
C TYR A 106 2.56 2.55 -10.51
N PHE A 107 1.76 1.50 -10.40
CA PHE A 107 0.62 1.22 -11.26
C PHE A 107 -0.53 0.77 -10.38
N TRP A 108 -1.74 1.19 -10.67
CA TRP A 108 -2.91 0.76 -9.93
C TRP A 108 -4.11 0.63 -10.85
N ASN A 109 -5.08 -0.18 -10.45
CA ASN A 109 -6.32 -0.35 -11.17
C ASN A 109 -7.52 0.07 -10.31
N LEU A 110 -8.56 0.57 -10.97
CA LEU A 110 -9.82 0.84 -10.32
C LEU A 110 -10.56 -0.46 -9.99
N PRO A 111 -11.36 -0.48 -8.91
CA PRO A 111 -12.25 -1.58 -8.62
C PRO A 111 -13.31 -1.70 -9.72
N GLY A 112 -13.78 -2.93 -9.97
CA GLY A 112 -14.83 -3.20 -10.95
C GLY A 112 -15.64 -4.45 -10.60
N PRO A 113 -16.75 -4.73 -11.31
CA PRO A 113 -17.57 -5.91 -11.05
C PRO A 113 -16.73 -7.20 -11.10
N GLY A 114 -16.60 -7.88 -9.95
CA GLY A 114 -15.79 -9.10 -9.81
C GLY A 114 -14.27 -8.91 -9.93
N ARG A 115 -13.77 -7.67 -9.95
CA ARG A 115 -12.33 -7.36 -10.05
C ARG A 115 -11.85 -6.59 -8.82
N LYS A 116 -10.89 -7.20 -8.13
CA LYS A 116 -10.17 -6.55 -7.02
C LYS A 116 -9.27 -5.42 -7.54
N ALA A 117 -9.13 -4.38 -6.74
CA ALA A 117 -8.23 -3.27 -6.99
C ALA A 117 -6.90 -3.50 -6.26
N PHE A 118 -5.80 -3.21 -6.94
CA PHE A 118 -4.46 -3.38 -6.41
C PHE A 118 -3.58 -2.18 -6.78
N LEU A 119 -2.61 -1.90 -5.92
CA LEU A 119 -1.46 -1.05 -6.20
C LEU A 119 -0.24 -1.95 -6.38
N PHE A 120 0.48 -1.76 -7.48
CA PHE A 120 1.81 -2.31 -7.70
C PHE A 120 2.84 -1.19 -7.51
N LEU A 121 3.77 -1.38 -6.58
CA LEU A 121 4.81 -0.43 -6.23
C LEU A 121 6.19 -1.02 -6.54
N PHE A 122 7.03 -0.25 -7.23
CA PHE A 122 8.38 -0.63 -7.59
C PHE A 122 9.36 0.49 -7.23
N PHE A 123 10.52 0.11 -6.67
CA PHE A 123 11.59 1.03 -6.32
C PHE A 123 12.70 1.09 -7.38
N ARG A 124 12.43 0.53 -8.56
CA ARG A 124 13.25 0.60 -9.76
C ARG A 124 12.37 0.25 -10.97
N PRO A 125 12.79 0.56 -12.20
CA PRO A 125 12.05 0.17 -13.39
C PRO A 125 11.66 -1.32 -13.35
N PRO A 126 10.36 -1.66 -13.45
CA PRO A 126 9.92 -3.04 -13.42
C PRO A 126 10.43 -3.79 -14.65
N SER A 127 10.66 -5.09 -14.49
CA SER A 127 11.04 -5.94 -15.63
C SER A 127 9.87 -6.09 -16.60
N ALA A 128 10.14 -6.39 -17.86
CA ALA A 128 9.08 -6.69 -18.84
C ALA A 128 8.18 -7.86 -18.40
N LYS A 129 8.70 -8.81 -17.60
CA LYS A 129 7.91 -9.93 -17.04
C LYS A 129 6.82 -9.45 -16.08
N SER A 130 7.07 -8.35 -15.36
CA SER A 130 6.11 -7.74 -14.42
C SER A 130 4.88 -7.16 -15.14
N PHE A 131 5.00 -6.85 -16.44
CA PHE A 131 3.91 -6.26 -17.21
C PHE A 131 2.67 -7.16 -17.31
N VAL A 132 2.87 -8.49 -17.38
CA VAL A 132 1.75 -9.45 -17.43
C VAL A 132 0.88 -9.33 -16.18
N GLN A 133 1.48 -9.14 -15.00
CA GLN A 133 0.72 -8.98 -13.77
C GLN A 133 -0.06 -7.66 -13.71
N LEU A 134 0.42 -6.61 -14.35
CA LEU A 134 -0.33 -5.35 -14.43
C LEU A 134 -1.63 -5.50 -15.23
N LEU A 135 -1.63 -6.40 -16.23
CA LEU A 135 -2.80 -6.70 -17.05
C LEU A 135 -3.68 -7.79 -16.44
N ARG A 136 -3.05 -8.74 -15.74
CA ARG A 136 -3.69 -9.92 -15.15
C ARG A 136 -3.16 -10.13 -13.72
N PRO A 137 -3.66 -9.35 -12.75
CA PRO A 137 -3.21 -9.39 -11.35
C PRO A 137 -3.36 -10.76 -10.67
N GLU A 138 -4.16 -11.66 -11.24
CA GLU A 138 -4.38 -13.01 -10.76
C GLU A 138 -3.27 -14.01 -11.11
N ILE A 139 -2.35 -13.65 -12.02
CA ILE A 139 -1.22 -14.51 -12.41
C ILE A 139 -0.09 -14.29 -11.42
N ALA A 140 0.38 -15.35 -10.76
CA ALA A 140 1.52 -15.28 -9.83
C ALA A 140 2.85 -14.90 -10.53
N SER A 141 3.77 -14.26 -9.79
CA SER A 141 5.09 -13.86 -10.27
C SER A 141 6.08 -13.86 -9.13
N ASP A 142 7.22 -14.51 -9.32
CA ASP A 142 8.33 -14.49 -8.35
C ASP A 142 8.94 -13.08 -8.18
N GLY A 143 8.66 -12.17 -9.12
CA GLY A 143 9.17 -10.79 -9.11
C GLY A 143 8.30 -9.80 -8.35
N ILE A 144 7.15 -10.22 -7.82
CA ILE A 144 6.20 -9.34 -7.12
C ILE A 144 5.71 -10.07 -5.86
N CYS A 145 5.90 -9.44 -4.70
CA CYS A 145 5.36 -9.93 -3.44
C CYS A 145 3.93 -9.42 -3.25
N GLU A 146 2.99 -10.36 -3.22
CA GLU A 146 1.60 -10.11 -2.82
C GLU A 146 1.54 -10.02 -1.30
N LEU A 147 1.59 -8.81 -0.75
CA LEU A 147 1.82 -8.61 0.69
C LEU A 147 0.78 -9.30 1.58
N ASP A 148 -0.46 -9.38 1.12
CA ASP A 148 -1.60 -9.99 1.82
C ASP A 148 -1.80 -11.50 1.55
N GLU A 149 -1.01 -12.10 0.66
CA GLU A 149 -1.13 -13.51 0.26
C GLU A 149 0.19 -14.31 0.47
N GLU A 150 1.35 -13.67 0.39
CA GLU A 150 2.65 -14.32 0.56
C GLU A 150 2.81 -14.88 1.98
N GLY A 151 2.98 -16.19 2.11
CA GLY A 151 3.05 -16.89 3.41
C GLY A 151 1.71 -17.05 4.12
N ARG A 152 0.58 -17.00 3.38
CA ARG A 152 -0.78 -17.15 3.94
C ARG A 152 -1.03 -18.48 4.64
N ASP A 153 -0.28 -19.54 4.31
CA ASP A 153 -0.30 -20.82 5.01
C ASP A 153 0.08 -20.70 6.50
N LYS A 154 0.83 -19.66 6.87
CA LYS A 154 1.30 -19.39 8.23
C LYS A 154 0.73 -18.10 8.81
N ILE A 155 -0.43 -17.65 8.33
CA ILE A 155 -1.03 -16.35 8.71
C ILE A 155 -1.22 -16.17 10.23
N ILE A 156 -1.47 -17.25 10.96
CA ILE A 156 -1.65 -17.25 12.43
C ILE A 156 -0.38 -16.78 13.16
N LEU A 157 0.80 -16.98 12.55
CA LEU A 157 2.08 -16.56 13.12
C LEU A 157 2.44 -15.11 12.79
N ALA A 158 1.77 -14.48 11.82
CA ALA A 158 2.12 -13.15 11.33
C ALA A 158 2.08 -12.09 12.44
N GLU A 159 1.06 -12.13 13.31
CA GLU A 159 0.95 -11.21 14.45
C GLU A 159 2.08 -11.41 15.48
N GLN A 160 2.56 -12.64 15.65
CA GLN A 160 3.55 -12.98 16.67
C GLN A 160 4.95 -12.52 16.28
N VAL A 161 5.28 -12.56 14.99
CA VAL A 161 6.60 -12.20 14.47
C VAL A 161 6.72 -10.73 14.06
N LEU A 162 5.59 -10.02 13.94
CA LEU A 162 5.58 -8.59 13.65
C LEU A 162 6.20 -7.80 14.83
N PRO A 163 7.09 -6.82 14.57
CA PRO A 163 7.67 -6.01 15.64
C PRO A 163 6.59 -5.33 16.49
N SER A 164 6.83 -5.27 17.81
CA SER A 164 5.83 -4.87 18.81
C SER A 164 5.20 -3.50 18.55
N LEU A 165 5.97 -2.55 18.04
CA LEU A 165 5.50 -1.22 17.62
C LEU A 165 4.36 -1.35 16.59
N TYR A 166 4.63 -2.01 15.46
CA TYR A 166 3.66 -2.14 14.36
C TYR A 166 2.46 -2.97 14.77
N ARG A 167 2.67 -4.06 15.51
CA ARG A 167 1.58 -4.86 16.08
C ARG A 167 0.65 -4.01 16.96
N GLY A 168 1.22 -3.19 17.85
CA GLY A 168 0.47 -2.33 18.74
C GLY A 168 -0.33 -1.25 18.02
N LEU A 169 0.10 -0.80 16.83
CA LEU A 169 -0.66 0.13 16.00
C LEU A 169 -1.86 -0.55 15.31
N LEU A 170 -1.68 -1.77 14.79
CA LEU A 170 -2.74 -2.53 14.10
C LEU A 170 -3.88 -2.98 15.01
N GLN A 171 -3.65 -3.00 16.32
CA GLN A 171 -4.64 -3.35 17.35
C GLN A 171 -5.47 -2.15 17.82
N ARG A 172 -5.25 -0.94 17.29
CA ARG A 172 -5.94 0.29 17.73
C ARG A 172 -6.98 0.75 16.69
N PRO A 173 -8.24 0.30 16.78
CA PRO A 173 -9.26 0.58 15.77
C PRO A 173 -9.57 2.08 15.61
N ALA A 174 -9.50 2.83 16.72
CA ALA A 174 -9.89 4.24 16.77
C ALA A 174 -8.77 5.22 16.34
N LEU A 175 -7.54 4.75 16.09
CA LEU A 175 -6.51 5.65 15.54
C LEU A 175 -6.90 6.09 14.15
N THR A 176 -6.63 7.35 13.85
CA THR A 176 -6.71 7.84 12.47
C THR A 176 -5.50 7.34 11.67
N LEU A 177 -5.62 7.27 10.34
CA LEU A 177 -4.49 6.94 9.47
C LEU A 177 -3.34 7.95 9.62
N LYS A 178 -3.67 9.23 9.88
CA LYS A 178 -2.68 10.26 10.20
C LYS A 178 -1.86 9.92 11.45
N GLU A 179 -2.53 9.58 12.55
CA GLU A 179 -1.85 9.19 13.80
C GLU A 179 -1.09 7.88 13.65
N PHE A 180 -1.57 6.96 12.81
CA PHE A 180 -0.88 5.73 12.48
C PHE A 180 0.46 6.03 11.80
N LEU A 181 0.46 6.83 10.72
CA LEU A 181 1.67 7.20 9.98
C LEU A 181 2.68 7.96 10.85
N GLN A 182 2.21 8.85 11.73
CA GLN A 182 3.07 9.62 12.65
C GLN A 182 3.79 8.76 13.70
N ARG A 183 3.42 7.48 13.85
CA ARG A 183 3.98 6.55 14.84
C ARG A 183 4.76 5.39 14.23
N LEU A 184 4.96 5.38 12.90
CA LEU A 184 5.77 4.39 12.17
C LEU A 184 7.28 4.57 12.38
#